data_AF-A0A239MRZ9-F1
#
_entry.id   AF-A0A239MRZ9-F1
#
_cell.length_a   1.000
_cell.length_b   1.000
_cell.length_c   1.000
_cell.angle_alpha   90.00
_cell.angle_beta   90.00
_cell.angle_gamma   90.00
#
_symmetry.space_group_name_H-M   'P 1'
#
loop_
_entity.id
_entity.type
_entity.pdbx_description
1 polymer ?
#
loop_
_entity_poly.entity_id
_entity_poly.type
_entity_poly.pdbx_seq_one_letter_code
_entity_poly.pdbx_strand_id
1 'polypeptide(L)'
;MWGVQEFPDGSGPEFGDEAERAKRECATAWTKGELTWRHILAEEFFEALAESDPVALRNELVQTAAVAVKWIQSLDRRHGAVVHAAEEGGSTEKLVRDRIPEIIRASGEEPETRVADRAEYAGWLRAKLVEEAGEYIASGDPGELADVLEVVHALAATHGLTPAGLERRRAAKAAERGGFDERLILRLRSR
;
A
#
# COMPACT_ATOMS: atom_id res chain seq x y z
N MET A 1 19.44 -14.10 10.69
CA MET A 1 18.71 -13.65 11.89
C MET A 1 17.24 -13.97 11.63
N TRP A 2 16.81 -15.18 11.96
CA TRP A 2 15.48 -15.69 11.62
C TRP A 2 14.78 -16.16 12.90
N GLY A 3 13.82 -15.37 13.35
CA GLY A 3 12.96 -15.58 14.51
C GLY A 3 12.06 -14.35 14.63
N VAL A 4 10.78 -14.53 14.96
CA VAL A 4 9.89 -13.41 15.28
C VAL A 4 10.49 -12.72 16.51
N GLN A 5 11.02 -11.52 16.31
CA GLN A 5 11.47 -10.68 17.41
C GLN A 5 10.22 -10.00 17.95
N GLU A 6 9.83 -10.36 19.17
CA GLU A 6 8.80 -9.62 19.90
C GLU A 6 9.50 -8.55 20.73
N PHE A 7 9.21 -7.30 20.39
CA PHE A 7 9.59 -6.13 21.15
C PHE A 7 8.32 -5.56 21.79
N PRO A 8 8.41 -4.95 22.98
CA PRO A 8 7.35 -4.09 23.47
C PRO A 8 7.05 -3.01 22.42
N ASP A 9 5.78 -2.63 22.28
CA ASP A 9 5.34 -1.66 21.27
C ASP A 9 6.10 -0.33 21.38
N GLY A 10 6.42 0.09 22.62
CA GLY A 10 7.12 1.34 22.88
C GLY A 10 6.30 2.55 22.45
N SER A 11 4.96 2.40 22.39
CA SER A 11 3.97 3.44 22.18
C SER A 11 3.21 3.69 23.48
N GLY A 12 2.65 4.89 23.61
CA GLY A 12 1.92 5.30 24.80
C GLY A 12 1.75 6.82 24.88
N PRO A 13 1.02 7.31 25.90
CA PRO A 13 0.64 8.71 26.00
C PRO A 13 1.83 9.66 26.15
N GLU A 14 3.02 9.14 26.49
CA GLU A 14 4.27 9.91 26.57
C GLU A 14 4.68 10.56 25.24
N PHE A 15 4.19 10.08 24.10
CA PHE A 15 4.43 10.68 22.79
C PHE A 15 3.35 11.69 22.37
N GLY A 16 2.40 12.00 23.26
CA GLY A 16 1.28 12.89 22.97
C GLY A 16 1.73 14.30 22.56
N ASP A 17 2.79 14.83 23.18
CA ASP A 17 3.34 16.15 22.84
C ASP A 17 3.97 16.15 21.44
N GLU A 18 4.65 15.06 21.06
CA GLU A 18 5.21 14.84 19.73
C GLU A 18 4.11 14.71 18.67
N ALA A 19 3.05 13.94 18.94
CA ALA A 19 1.91 13.76 18.05
C ALA A 19 1.23 15.11 17.77
N GLU A 20 0.92 15.85 18.83
CA GLU A 20 0.32 17.17 18.75
C GLU A 20 1.22 18.18 18.04
N ARG A 21 2.54 18.09 18.22
CA ARG A 21 3.49 18.92 17.49
C ARG A 21 3.50 18.58 16.00
N ALA A 22 3.57 17.29 15.65
CA ALA A 22 3.58 16.83 14.26
C ALA A 22 2.29 17.23 13.52
N LYS A 23 1.14 17.09 14.18
CA LYS A 23 -0.17 17.56 13.71
C LYS A 23 -0.19 19.05 13.42
N ARG A 24 0.28 19.87 14.37
CA ARG A 24 0.38 21.33 14.17
C ARG A 24 1.33 21.71 13.04
N GLU A 25 2.48 21.04 12.93
CA GLU A 25 3.44 21.26 11.84
C GLU A 25 2.82 20.92 10.48
N CYS A 26 2.11 19.79 10.38
CA CYS A 26 1.42 19.37 9.17
C CYS A 26 0.34 20.38 8.76
N ALA A 27 -0.55 20.74 9.69
CA ALA A 27 -1.61 21.73 9.45
C ALA A 27 -1.05 23.13 9.07
N THR A 28 0.05 23.54 9.71
CA THR A 28 0.72 24.81 9.38
C THR A 28 1.32 24.77 7.99
N ALA A 29 2.02 23.68 7.63
CA ALA A 29 2.62 23.51 6.32
C ALA A 29 1.55 23.47 5.21
N TRP A 30 0.43 22.78 5.44
CA TRP A 30 -0.73 22.80 4.55
C TRP A 30 -1.25 24.22 4.31
N THR A 31 -1.47 24.98 5.39
CA THR A 31 -1.99 26.36 5.31
C THR A 31 -1.04 27.30 4.54
N LYS A 32 0.27 27.06 4.62
CA LYS A 32 1.29 27.85 3.91
C LYS A 32 1.57 27.38 2.48
N GLY A 33 0.98 26.27 2.05
CA GLY A 33 1.31 25.64 0.75
C GLY A 33 2.68 24.97 0.73
N GLU A 34 3.27 24.68 1.90
CA GLU A 34 4.60 24.08 2.09
C GLU A 34 4.50 22.61 2.55
N LEU A 35 3.34 21.97 2.38
CA LEU A 35 3.14 20.58 2.83
C LEU A 35 4.11 19.64 2.10
N THR A 36 4.67 18.69 2.84
CA THR A 36 5.60 17.69 2.31
C THR A 36 5.20 16.32 2.82
N TRP A 37 5.66 15.27 2.14
CA TRP A 37 5.47 13.90 2.59
C TRP A 37 6.06 13.62 3.99
N ARG A 38 7.14 14.31 4.36
CA ARG A 38 7.71 14.23 5.72
C ARG A 38 6.69 14.70 6.77
N HIS A 39 5.95 15.78 6.49
CA HIS A 39 4.95 16.29 7.42
C HIS A 39 3.83 15.27 7.65
N ILE A 40 3.29 14.71 6.57
CA ILE A 40 2.22 13.71 6.63
C ILE A 40 2.71 12.42 7.32
N LEU A 41 3.87 11.88 6.92
CA LEU A 41 4.39 10.65 7.53
C LEU A 41 4.72 10.83 9.02
N ALA A 42 5.26 11.99 9.41
CA ALA A 42 5.57 12.27 10.80
C ALA A 42 4.31 12.40 11.66
N GLU A 43 3.24 13.02 11.14
CA GLU A 43 1.95 13.10 11.83
C GLU A 43 1.41 11.71 12.14
N GLU A 44 1.19 10.88 11.11
CA GLU A 44 0.69 9.50 11.27
C GLU A 44 1.57 8.66 12.20
N PHE A 45 2.89 8.77 12.06
CA PHE A 45 3.82 8.00 12.87
C PHE A 45 3.77 8.39 14.35
N PHE A 46 3.71 9.68 14.67
CA PHE A 46 3.63 10.12 16.06
C PHE A 46 2.23 9.91 16.65
N GLU A 47 1.17 9.99 15.86
CA GLU A 47 -0.18 9.56 16.29
C GLU A 47 -0.17 8.07 16.64
N ALA A 48 0.45 7.21 15.82
CA ALA A 48 0.64 5.80 16.16
C ALA A 48 1.45 5.61 17.45
N LEU A 49 2.56 6.35 17.63
CA LEU A 49 3.35 6.26 18.86
C LEU A 49 2.60 6.74 20.12
N ALA A 50 1.63 7.65 19.99
CA ALA A 50 0.84 8.12 21.12
C ALA A 50 -0.25 7.12 21.57
N GLU A 51 -0.50 6.07 20.78
CA GLU A 51 -1.59 5.13 21.01
C GLU A 51 -1.19 3.97 21.95
N SER A 52 -2.07 3.66 22.89
CA SER A 52 -1.89 2.62 23.91
C SER A 52 -2.80 1.41 23.70
N ASP A 53 -3.94 1.58 23.01
CA ASP A 53 -4.83 0.49 22.66
C ASP A 53 -4.26 -0.31 21.48
N PRO A 54 -4.07 -1.64 21.61
CA PRO A 54 -3.44 -2.43 20.56
C PRO A 54 -4.19 -2.45 19.23
N VAL A 55 -5.52 -2.31 19.24
CA VAL A 55 -6.32 -2.31 18.01
C VAL A 55 -6.19 -0.97 17.31
N ALA A 56 -6.28 0.13 18.04
CA ALA A 56 -6.05 1.47 17.52
C ALA A 56 -4.61 1.64 17.02
N LEU A 57 -3.61 1.21 17.79
CA LEU A 57 -2.19 1.25 17.41
C LEU A 57 -1.96 0.53 16.09
N ARG A 58 -2.55 -0.66 15.92
CA ARG A 58 -2.47 -1.41 14.66
C ARG A 58 -3.03 -0.58 13.50
N ASN A 59 -4.16 0.09 13.68
CA ASN A 59 -4.77 0.89 12.62
C ASN A 59 -3.87 2.09 12.24
N GLU A 60 -3.32 2.80 13.23
CA GLU A 60 -2.40 3.92 12.97
C GLU A 60 -1.09 3.47 12.30
N LEU A 61 -0.57 2.29 12.66
CA LEU A 61 0.59 1.70 11.97
C LEU A 61 0.29 1.35 10.52
N VAL A 62 -0.93 0.89 10.22
CA VAL A 62 -1.38 0.66 8.84
C VAL A 62 -1.47 1.98 8.07
N GLN A 63 -2.00 3.04 8.68
CA GLN A 63 -2.06 4.37 8.06
C GLN A 63 -0.66 4.93 7.80
N THR A 64 0.25 4.82 8.77
CA THR A 64 1.67 5.16 8.62
C THR A 64 2.31 4.43 7.44
N ALA A 65 2.10 3.12 7.34
CA ALA A 65 2.61 2.33 6.22
C ALA A 65 2.00 2.76 4.88
N ALA A 66 0.70 3.07 4.84
CA ALA A 66 0.04 3.56 3.65
C ALA A 66 0.62 4.92 3.19
N VAL A 67 0.91 5.84 4.11
CA VAL A 67 1.57 7.11 3.78
C VAL A 67 3.00 6.91 3.29
N ALA A 68 3.76 6.00 3.91
CA ALA A 68 5.10 5.66 3.44
C ALA A 68 5.07 5.08 2.02
N VAL A 69 4.12 4.20 1.71
CA VAL A 69 3.94 3.66 0.36
C VAL A 69 3.54 4.76 -0.63
N LYS A 70 2.59 5.63 -0.28
CA LYS A 70 2.21 6.78 -1.13
C LYS A 70 3.41 7.70 -1.40
N TRP A 71 4.27 7.93 -0.41
CA TRP A 71 5.49 8.70 -0.58
C TRP A 71 6.48 7.99 -1.51
N ILE A 72 6.71 6.68 -1.34
CA ILE A 72 7.56 5.87 -2.25
C ILE A 72 7.04 5.97 -3.68
N GLN A 73 5.74 5.74 -3.90
CA GLN A 73 5.14 5.87 -5.23
C GLN A 73 5.32 7.29 -5.80
N SER A 74 5.21 8.31 -4.96
CA SER A 74 5.43 9.70 -5.36
C SER A 74 6.91 9.97 -5.72
N LEU A 75 7.87 9.35 -5.01
CA LEU A 75 9.28 9.38 -5.37
C LEU A 75 9.54 8.68 -6.71
N ASP A 76 8.94 7.51 -6.92
CA ASP A 76 9.08 6.73 -8.15
C ASP A 76 8.56 7.50 -9.37
N ARG A 77 7.44 8.24 -9.21
CA ARG A 77 6.90 9.17 -10.21
C ARG A 77 7.84 10.36 -10.48
N ARG A 78 8.40 10.98 -9.43
CA ARG A 78 9.29 12.16 -9.57
C ARG A 78 10.65 11.83 -10.17
N HIS A 79 11.22 10.68 -9.81
CA HIS A 79 12.62 10.37 -10.06
C HIS A 79 12.82 9.25 -11.09
N GLY A 80 11.77 8.89 -11.84
CA GLY A 80 11.94 8.12 -13.06
C GLY A 80 12.25 6.65 -12.86
N ALA A 81 11.63 5.99 -11.87
CA ALA A 81 11.25 4.59 -12.09
C ALA A 81 10.02 4.49 -13.02
N VAL A 82 9.33 5.61 -13.22
CA VAL A 82 8.30 5.84 -14.24
C VAL A 82 8.47 7.27 -14.76
N VAL A 83 8.61 7.43 -16.08
CA VAL A 83 8.76 8.74 -16.73
C VAL A 83 7.37 9.36 -16.87
N HIS A 84 7.08 10.45 -16.15
CA HIS A 84 6.73 11.75 -16.75
C HIS A 84 6.20 12.81 -15.74
N ALA A 85 6.61 14.04 -16.06
CA ALA A 85 6.24 15.39 -15.66
C ALA A 85 5.17 15.64 -14.58
N ALA A 86 5.52 16.59 -13.70
CA ALA A 86 4.61 17.30 -12.81
C ALA A 86 3.52 18.07 -13.59
N GLU A 87 2.34 18.25 -12.99
CA GLU A 87 1.76 19.59 -12.79
C GLU A 87 0.52 19.62 -11.88
N GLU A 88 0.24 20.83 -11.42
CA GLU A 88 -0.82 21.32 -10.55
C GLU A 88 -2.22 21.05 -11.12
N GLY A 89 -3.20 20.78 -10.24
CA GLY A 89 -4.62 20.68 -10.61
C GLY A 89 -5.24 19.29 -10.46
N GLY A 90 -5.36 18.81 -9.21
CA GLY A 90 -6.44 17.92 -8.76
C GLY A 90 -6.73 16.58 -9.46
N SER A 91 -5.97 16.18 -10.47
CA SER A 91 -6.13 14.92 -11.21
C SER A 91 -5.21 13.86 -10.61
N THR A 92 -5.77 12.87 -9.93
CA THR A 92 -5.01 11.70 -9.46
C THR A 92 -5.08 10.62 -10.53
N GLU A 93 -3.99 10.41 -11.26
CA GLU A 93 -3.88 9.25 -12.15
C GLU A 93 -3.86 7.96 -11.33
N LYS A 94 -4.62 6.95 -11.81
CA LYS A 94 -4.64 5.61 -11.23
C LYS A 94 -4.75 4.57 -12.32
N LEU A 95 -4.20 3.39 -12.05
CA LEU A 95 -4.43 2.22 -12.91
C LEU A 95 -5.86 1.73 -12.69
N VAL A 96 -6.60 1.58 -13.78
CA VAL A 96 -7.99 1.10 -13.76
C VAL A 96 -8.15 -0.14 -14.64
N ARG A 97 -9.19 -0.93 -14.40
CA ARG A 97 -9.58 -2.01 -15.32
C ARG A 97 -10.05 -1.42 -16.64
N ASP A 98 -9.86 -2.17 -17.73
CA ASP A 98 -10.08 -1.71 -19.11
C ASP A 98 -11.47 -1.11 -19.37
N ARG A 99 -12.50 -1.60 -18.66
CA ARG A 99 -13.89 -1.17 -18.82
C ARG A 99 -14.30 0.01 -17.93
N ILE A 100 -13.45 0.46 -17.01
CA ILE A 100 -13.77 1.58 -16.12
C ILE A 100 -14.04 2.87 -16.90
N PRO A 101 -13.26 3.24 -17.95
CA PRO A 101 -13.57 4.42 -18.75
C PRO A 101 -14.96 4.35 -19.42
N GLU A 102 -15.39 3.16 -19.84
CA GLU A 102 -16.72 2.95 -20.44
C GLU A 102 -17.84 3.12 -19.41
N ILE A 103 -17.63 2.61 -18.20
CA ILE A 103 -18.57 2.73 -17.07
C ILE A 103 -18.73 4.20 -16.66
N ILE A 104 -17.63 4.96 -16.59
CA ILE A 104 -17.65 6.39 -16.25
C ILE A 104 -18.40 7.20 -17.34
N ARG A 105 -18.18 6.89 -18.62
CA ARG A 105 -18.96 7.52 -19.72
C ARG A 105 -20.44 7.18 -19.63
N ALA A 106 -20.78 5.95 -19.26
CA ALA A 106 -22.17 5.54 -19.06
C ALA A 106 -22.84 6.26 -17.87
N SER A 107 -22.09 6.74 -16.89
CA SER A 107 -22.60 7.58 -15.80
C SER A 107 -22.68 9.07 -16.15
N GLY A 108 -22.32 9.47 -17.37
CA GLY A 108 -22.39 10.85 -17.86
C GLY A 108 -21.16 11.71 -17.56
N GLU A 109 -20.07 11.09 -17.09
CA GLU A 109 -18.78 11.75 -16.86
C GLU A 109 -17.81 11.46 -18.03
N GLU A 110 -16.81 12.31 -18.26
CA GLU A 110 -15.81 12.08 -19.31
C GLU A 110 -14.41 11.81 -18.73
N PRO A 111 -13.92 10.56 -18.78
CA PRO A 111 -12.59 10.23 -18.28
C PRO A 111 -11.51 10.48 -19.32
N GLU A 112 -10.39 11.03 -18.88
CA GLU A 112 -9.14 11.05 -19.63
C GLU A 112 -8.36 9.75 -19.40
N THR A 113 -7.80 9.17 -20.46
CA THR A 113 -7.04 7.91 -20.40
C THR A 113 -5.79 7.98 -21.25
N ARG A 114 -4.71 7.36 -20.76
CA ARG A 114 -3.48 7.10 -21.51
C ARG A 114 -3.01 5.67 -21.27
N VAL A 115 -2.22 5.14 -22.20
CA VAL A 115 -1.62 3.81 -22.06
C VAL A 115 -0.22 3.95 -21.48
N ALA A 116 0.03 3.28 -20.38
CA ALA A 116 1.35 3.19 -19.76
C ALA A 116 2.34 2.40 -20.64
N ASP A 117 3.61 2.80 -20.65
CA ASP A 117 4.66 1.93 -21.20
C ASP A 117 4.92 0.70 -20.30
N ARG A 118 5.77 -0.23 -20.73
CA ARG A 118 6.01 -1.48 -19.99
C ARG A 118 6.62 -1.25 -18.59
N ALA A 119 7.57 -0.34 -18.46
CA ALA A 119 8.25 -0.08 -17.19
C ALA A 119 7.30 0.65 -16.23
N GLU A 120 6.59 1.64 -16.77
CA GLU A 120 5.54 2.37 -16.11
C GLU A 120 4.44 1.44 -15.59
N TYR A 121 3.90 0.59 -16.46
CA TYR A 121 2.82 -0.34 -16.14
C TYR A 121 3.20 -1.30 -15.01
N ALA A 122 4.44 -1.78 -14.99
CA ALA A 122 4.94 -2.61 -13.90
C ALA A 122 4.99 -1.85 -12.56
N GLY A 123 5.31 -0.55 -12.59
CA GLY A 123 5.23 0.34 -11.43
C GLY A 123 3.80 0.50 -10.92
N TRP A 124 2.86 0.78 -11.83
CA TRP A 124 1.44 0.90 -11.52
C TRP A 124 0.84 -0.38 -10.93
N LEU A 125 1.18 -1.56 -11.46
CA LEU A 125 0.72 -2.83 -10.92
C LEU A 125 1.22 -3.09 -9.49
N ARG A 126 2.48 -2.74 -9.19
CA ARG A 126 3.00 -2.86 -7.81
C ARG A 126 2.29 -1.92 -6.86
N ALA A 127 2.02 -0.68 -7.29
CA ALA A 127 1.23 0.27 -6.52
C ALA A 127 -0.17 -0.26 -6.25
N LYS A 128 -0.84 -0.78 -7.29
CA LYS A 128 -2.17 -1.38 -7.22
C LYS A 128 -2.20 -2.56 -6.25
N LEU A 129 -1.18 -3.43 -6.25
CA LEU A 129 -1.12 -4.56 -5.32
C LEU A 129 -1.16 -4.11 -3.86
N VAL A 130 -0.48 -3.01 -3.52
CA VAL A 130 -0.49 -2.48 -2.16
C VAL A 130 -1.84 -1.82 -1.83
N GLU A 131 -2.44 -1.11 -2.77
CA GLU A 131 -3.78 -0.53 -2.66
C GLU A 131 -4.82 -1.62 -2.35
N GLU A 132 -4.98 -2.62 -3.21
CA GLU A 132 -6.00 -3.68 -3.06
C GLU A 132 -5.77 -4.53 -1.80
N ALA A 133 -4.50 -4.84 -1.48
CA ALA A 133 -4.17 -5.55 -0.24
C ALA A 133 -4.49 -4.70 1.00
N GLY A 134 -4.26 -3.39 0.93
CA GLY A 134 -4.64 -2.43 1.96
C GLY A 134 -6.15 -2.35 2.14
N GLU A 135 -6.92 -2.33 1.04
CA GLU A 135 -8.39 -2.35 1.06
C GLU A 135 -8.91 -3.63 1.71
N TYR A 136 -8.38 -4.80 1.34
CA TYR A 136 -8.72 -6.06 2.02
C TYR A 136 -8.38 -6.03 3.52
N ILE A 137 -7.22 -5.50 3.91
CA ILE A 137 -6.80 -5.42 5.32
C ILE A 137 -7.74 -4.51 6.12
N ALA A 138 -8.26 -3.43 5.50
CA ALA A 138 -9.13 -2.46 6.14
C ALA A 138 -10.58 -2.95 6.22
N SER A 139 -11.11 -3.54 5.15
CA SER A 139 -12.53 -3.93 5.05
C SER A 139 -12.80 -5.37 5.45
N GLY A 140 -11.84 -6.27 5.24
CA GLY A 140 -12.01 -7.72 5.34
C GLY A 140 -12.93 -8.31 4.25
N ASP A 141 -13.33 -7.53 3.24
CA ASP A 141 -14.25 -7.95 2.20
C ASP A 141 -13.58 -8.94 1.23
N PRO A 142 -14.12 -10.17 1.04
CA PRO A 142 -13.64 -11.10 0.02
C PRO A 142 -13.66 -10.55 -1.41
N GLY A 143 -14.45 -9.51 -1.70
CA GLY A 143 -14.40 -8.77 -2.97
C GLY A 143 -12.98 -8.28 -3.29
N GLU A 144 -12.30 -7.68 -2.31
CA GLU A 144 -10.96 -7.14 -2.48
C GLU A 144 -9.91 -8.24 -2.74
N LEU A 145 -10.15 -9.48 -2.28
CA LEU A 145 -9.28 -10.61 -2.64
C LEU A 145 -9.33 -10.92 -4.15
N ALA A 146 -10.46 -10.65 -4.81
CA ALA A 146 -10.56 -10.81 -6.26
C ALA A 146 -9.75 -9.74 -6.99
N ASP A 147 -9.75 -8.50 -6.50
CA ASP A 147 -8.91 -7.41 -7.01
C ASP A 147 -7.42 -7.69 -6.79
N VAL A 148 -7.03 -8.17 -5.60
CA VAL A 148 -5.66 -8.65 -5.33
C VAL A 148 -5.27 -9.76 -6.31
N LEU A 149 -6.16 -10.73 -6.57
CA LEU A 149 -5.88 -11.84 -7.48
C LEU A 149 -5.69 -11.36 -8.93
N GLU A 150 -6.50 -10.40 -9.39
CA GLU A 150 -6.37 -9.79 -10.72
C GLU A 150 -5.00 -9.13 -10.87
N VAL A 151 -4.57 -8.33 -9.88
CA VAL A 151 -3.26 -7.68 -9.89
C VAL A 151 -2.12 -8.70 -9.87
N VAL A 152 -2.25 -9.77 -9.09
CA VAL A 152 -1.26 -10.87 -9.06
C VAL A 152 -1.12 -11.54 -10.42
N HIS A 153 -2.22 -11.78 -11.14
CA HIS A 153 -2.17 -12.33 -12.50
C HIS A 153 -1.51 -11.37 -13.49
N ALA A 154 -1.84 -10.08 -13.43
CA ALA A 154 -1.23 -9.07 -14.28
C ALA A 154 0.29 -8.95 -14.03
N LEU A 155 0.71 -8.94 -12.76
CA LEU A 155 2.14 -8.98 -12.38
C LEU A 155 2.83 -10.24 -12.89
N ALA A 156 2.21 -11.42 -12.74
CA ALA A 156 2.75 -12.66 -13.25
C ALA A 156 2.96 -12.63 -14.78
N ALA A 157 2.04 -12.01 -15.52
CA ALA A 157 2.17 -11.82 -16.95
C ALA A 157 3.36 -10.92 -17.32
N THR A 158 3.71 -9.92 -16.49
CA THR A 158 4.94 -9.12 -16.70
C THR A 158 6.21 -9.96 -16.62
N HIS A 159 6.17 -11.08 -15.91
CA HIS A 159 7.24 -12.09 -15.81
C HIS A 159 7.11 -13.25 -16.81
N GLY A 160 6.18 -13.15 -17.77
CA GLY A 160 5.93 -14.20 -18.77
C GLY A 160 5.24 -15.45 -18.18
N LEU A 161 4.56 -15.32 -17.05
CA LEU A 161 3.81 -16.41 -16.45
C LEU A 161 2.31 -16.28 -16.78
N THR A 162 1.70 -17.41 -17.12
CA THR A 162 0.23 -17.52 -17.16
C THR A 162 -0.32 -17.77 -15.76
N PRO A 163 -1.63 -17.55 -15.52
CA PRO A 163 -2.28 -17.93 -14.27
C PRO A 163 -2.03 -19.39 -13.88
N ALA A 164 -2.18 -20.32 -14.84
CA ALA A 164 -1.86 -21.73 -14.61
C ALA A 164 -0.37 -21.98 -14.31
N GLY A 165 0.53 -21.19 -14.90
CA GLY A 165 1.96 -21.24 -14.62
C GLY A 165 2.31 -20.78 -13.21
N LEU A 166 1.67 -19.71 -12.74
CA LEU A 166 1.79 -19.25 -11.36
C LEU A 166 1.22 -20.28 -10.38
N GLU A 167 0.05 -20.84 -10.67
CA GLU A 167 -0.59 -21.85 -9.83
C GLU A 167 0.27 -23.11 -9.69
N ARG A 168 0.90 -23.58 -10.77
CA ARG A 168 1.87 -24.69 -10.69
C ARG A 168 3.03 -24.39 -9.74
N ARG A 169 3.54 -23.15 -9.75
CA ARG A 169 4.62 -22.74 -8.83
C ARG A 169 4.13 -22.69 -7.38
N ARG A 170 2.91 -22.21 -7.13
CA ARG A 170 2.28 -22.22 -5.81
C ARG A 170 2.08 -23.65 -5.31
N ALA A 171 1.51 -24.53 -6.14
CA ALA A 171 1.27 -25.93 -5.83
C ALA A 171 2.57 -26.70 -5.54
N ALA A 172 3.64 -26.47 -6.32
CA ALA A 172 4.95 -27.09 -6.07
C ALA A 172 5.51 -26.69 -4.68
N LYS A 173 5.41 -25.40 -4.31
CA LYS A 173 5.80 -24.94 -2.97
C LYS A 173 4.93 -25.57 -1.88
N ALA A 174 3.62 -25.69 -2.11
CA ALA A 174 2.71 -26.32 -1.16
C ALA A 174 3.00 -27.82 -0.97
N ALA A 175 3.38 -28.53 -2.03
CA ALA A 175 3.80 -29.93 -1.95
C ALA A 175 5.14 -30.10 -1.21
N GLU A 176 6.08 -29.17 -1.41
CA GLU A 176 7.39 -29.19 -0.75
C GLU A 176 7.33 -28.77 0.73
N ARG A 177 6.49 -27.79 1.06
CA ARG A 177 6.55 -27.05 2.35
C ARG A 177 5.24 -27.02 3.13
N GLY A 178 4.15 -27.57 2.58
CA GLY A 178 2.80 -27.43 3.11
C GLY A 178 2.12 -26.13 2.70
N GLY A 179 0.81 -26.08 2.94
CA GLY A 179 -0.02 -24.87 2.84
C GLY A 179 -0.19 -24.17 4.18
N PHE A 180 -1.17 -23.26 4.26
CA PHE A 180 -1.53 -22.57 5.51
C PHE A 180 -2.69 -23.26 6.26
N ASP A 181 -3.13 -24.45 5.81
CA ASP A 181 -4.31 -25.15 6.32
C ASP A 181 -4.17 -25.58 7.80
N GLU A 182 -2.95 -25.88 8.24
CA GLU A 182 -2.63 -26.28 9.61
C GLU A 182 -2.60 -25.09 10.60
N ARG A 183 -2.70 -23.84 10.12
CA ARG A 183 -2.76 -22.61 10.94
C ARG A 183 -1.61 -22.48 11.95
N LEU A 184 -0.44 -23.00 11.60
CA LEU A 184 0.72 -23.04 12.49
C LEU A 184 1.35 -21.64 12.63
N ILE A 185 1.62 -21.24 13.88
CA ILE A 185 2.40 -20.04 14.22
C ILE A 185 3.74 -20.50 14.81
N LEU A 186 4.85 -20.14 14.17
CA LEU A 186 6.19 -20.56 14.59
C LEU A 186 6.80 -19.56 15.59
N ARG A 187 7.16 -20.03 16.80
CA ARG A 187 7.98 -19.28 17.76
C ARG A 187 9.30 -20.00 18.00
N LEU A 188 10.42 -19.39 17.61
CA LEU A 188 11.76 -19.89 17.89
C LEU A 188 12.30 -19.21 19.16
N ARG A 189 12.76 -19.99 20.14
CA ARG A 189 13.52 -19.45 21.27
C ARG A 189 15.00 -19.52 20.94
N SER A 190 15.69 -18.39 20.93
CA SER A 190 17.15 -18.37 20.89
C SER A 190 17.69 -19.04 22.16
N ARG A 191 18.61 -19.99 22.00
CA ARG A 191 19.39 -20.54 23.11
C ARG A 191 20.48 -19.58 23.54
#